data_AF-A0A957ZKK8-F1
#
_entry.id   AF-A0A957ZKK8-F1
#
_cell.length_a   1.000
_cell.length_b   1.000
_cell.length_c   1.000
_cell.angle_alpha   90.00
_cell.angle_beta   90.00
_cell.angle_gamma   90.00
#
_symmetry.space_group_name_H-M   'P 1'
#
loop_
_entity.id
_entity.type
_entity.pdbx_description
1 polymer ?
#
loop_
_entity_poly.entity_id
_entity_poly.type
_entity_poly.pdbx_seq_one_letter_code
_entity_poly.pdbx_strand_id
1 'polypeptide(L)'
;MELDALDRKAAEPLDGFLVRKDLVRTFSRQFPVPTYVVEFLLGRYCASTAEEEINEGIEIVERQLRSRTVKAGEEELFKARAREQGEVKIIDIITARLDAKS
;
A
#
# COMPACT_ATOMS: atom_id res chain seq x y z
N MET A 1 2.19 -13.12 -17.81
CA MET A 1 3.66 -13.13 -18.06
C MET A 1 4.13 -14.59 -18.04
N GLU A 2 5.14 -14.99 -18.83
CA GLU A 2 5.67 -16.36 -18.73
C GLU A 2 6.81 -16.39 -17.70
N LEU A 3 6.70 -17.25 -16.67
CA LEU A 3 7.71 -17.39 -15.62
C LEU A 3 8.97 -18.05 -16.18
N ASP A 4 10.13 -17.45 -15.94
CA ASP A 4 11.41 -18.04 -16.33
C ASP A 4 11.85 -19.16 -15.36
N ALA A 5 13.03 -19.75 -15.59
CA ALA A 5 13.53 -20.85 -14.76
C ALA A 5 13.83 -20.42 -13.32
N LEU A 6 14.28 -19.18 -13.10
CA LEU A 6 14.58 -18.66 -11.77
C LEU A 6 13.27 -18.34 -11.02
N ASP A 7 12.30 -17.75 -11.71
CA ASP A 7 10.98 -17.45 -11.18
C ASP A 7 10.29 -18.72 -10.69
N ARG A 8 10.29 -19.79 -11.50
CA ARG A 8 9.70 -21.08 -11.11
C ARG A 8 10.40 -21.69 -9.90
N LYS A 9 11.74 -21.66 -9.89
CA LYS A 9 12.55 -22.19 -8.77
C LYS A 9 12.31 -21.44 -7.46
N ALA A 10 11.96 -20.16 -7.54
CA ALA A 10 11.57 -19.37 -6.38
C ALA A 10 10.11 -19.65 -5.97
N ALA A 11 9.19 -19.70 -6.95
CA ALA A 11 7.76 -19.86 -6.75
C ALA A 11 7.39 -21.18 -6.06
N GLU A 12 8.03 -22.29 -6.43
CA GLU A 12 7.75 -23.61 -5.85
C GLU A 12 7.90 -23.66 -4.31
N PRO A 13 9.02 -23.21 -3.71
CA PRO A 13 9.19 -23.23 -2.25
C PRO A 13 8.63 -22.02 -1.50
N LEU A 14 8.36 -20.90 -2.18
CA LEU A 14 7.99 -19.62 -1.56
C LEU A 14 6.61 -19.12 -2.00
N ASP A 15 5.72 -20.03 -2.39
CA ASP A 15 4.34 -19.69 -2.71
C ASP A 15 3.67 -18.96 -1.53
N GLY A 16 2.93 -17.89 -1.81
CA GLY A 16 2.39 -17.01 -0.77
C GLY A 16 3.39 -16.03 -0.13
N PHE A 17 4.69 -16.09 -0.46
CA PHE A 17 5.74 -15.20 0.09
C PHE A 17 6.45 -14.36 -0.98
N LEU A 18 6.18 -14.62 -2.26
CA LEU A 18 6.77 -13.89 -3.38
C LEU A 18 5.80 -12.88 -3.96
N VAL A 19 6.32 -11.70 -4.29
CA VAL A 19 5.54 -10.60 -4.87
C VAL A 19 6.27 -10.08 -6.09
N ARG A 20 5.53 -9.84 -7.16
CA ARG A 20 6.08 -9.24 -8.39
C ARG A 20 6.47 -7.79 -8.12
N LYS A 21 7.75 -7.47 -8.29
CA LYS A 21 8.32 -6.17 -7.86
C LYS A 21 7.84 -4.98 -8.70
N ASP A 22 7.47 -5.22 -9.95
CA ASP A 22 6.93 -4.21 -10.87
C ASP A 22 5.63 -3.60 -10.36
N LEU A 23 4.79 -4.36 -9.65
CA LEU A 23 3.50 -3.92 -9.09
C LEU A 23 3.65 -2.69 -8.17
N VAL A 24 4.76 -2.59 -7.45
CA VAL A 24 5.05 -1.44 -6.58
C VAL A 24 5.08 -0.14 -7.38
N ARG A 25 5.56 -0.18 -8.63
CA ARG A 25 5.66 1.00 -9.50
C ARG A 25 4.30 1.52 -9.93
N THR A 26 3.30 0.64 -10.06
CA THR A 26 1.92 1.03 -10.38
C THR A 26 1.34 1.97 -9.34
N PHE A 27 1.66 1.77 -8.06
CA PHE A 27 1.14 2.58 -6.96
C PHE A 27 2.09 3.69 -6.50
N SER A 28 3.38 3.57 -6.83
CA SER A 28 4.40 4.54 -6.46
C SER A 28 4.02 5.94 -6.98
N ARG A 29 4.06 6.95 -6.10
CA ARG A 29 3.73 8.36 -6.37
C ARG A 29 2.27 8.68 -6.67
N GLN A 30 1.38 7.69 -6.78
CA GLN A 30 -0.06 7.93 -6.98
C GLN A 30 -0.79 8.30 -5.68
N PHE A 31 -0.27 7.80 -4.56
CA PHE A 31 -0.83 7.99 -3.22
C PHE A 31 0.24 8.60 -2.31
N PRO A 32 -0.14 9.48 -1.36
CA PRO A 32 0.77 10.11 -0.42
C PRO A 32 1.14 9.14 0.72
N VAL A 33 1.65 7.96 0.37
CA VAL A 33 2.07 6.92 1.32
C VAL A 33 3.52 6.52 1.05
N PRO A 34 4.29 6.16 2.09
CA PRO A 34 5.61 5.59 1.91
C PRO A 34 5.58 4.28 1.09
N THR A 35 6.62 4.04 0.29
CA THR A 35 6.73 2.86 -0.56
C THR A 35 6.59 1.54 0.21
N TYR A 36 7.14 1.45 1.43
CA TYR A 36 7.07 0.23 2.23
C TYR A 36 5.63 -0.15 2.63
N VAL A 37 4.71 0.83 2.71
CA VAL A 37 3.29 0.56 2.99
C VAL A 37 2.64 -0.12 1.79
N VAL A 38 2.96 0.37 0.58
CA VAL A 38 2.52 -0.24 -0.68
C VAL A 38 3.09 -1.66 -0.81
N GLU A 39 4.38 -1.84 -0.52
CA GLU A 39 5.03 -3.16 -0.54
C GLU A 39 4.37 -4.13 0.45
N PHE A 40 4.05 -3.67 1.65
CA PHE A 40 3.32 -4.48 2.63
C PHE A 40 1.93 -4.89 2.14
N LEU A 41 1.17 -3.96 1.55
CA LEU A 41 -0.17 -4.25 1.04
C LEU A 41 -0.11 -5.24 -0.14
N LEU A 42 0.82 -5.05 -1.07
CA LEU A 42 1.04 -5.98 -2.17
C LEU A 42 1.52 -7.35 -1.68
N GLY A 43 2.37 -7.41 -0.65
CA GLY A 43 2.75 -8.67 -0.01
C GLY A 43 1.60 -9.39 0.67
N ARG A 44 0.60 -8.66 1.14
CA ARG A 44 -0.59 -9.25 1.77
C ARG A 44 -1.60 -9.78 0.76
N TYR A 45 -1.77 -9.12 -0.39
CA TYR A 45 -2.88 -9.39 -1.32
C TYR A 45 -2.45 -9.89 -2.70
N CYS A 46 -1.18 -9.73 -3.09
CA CYS A 46 -0.65 -10.08 -4.41
C CYS A 46 0.53 -11.06 -4.31
N ALA A 47 0.66 -11.80 -3.21
CA ALA A 47 1.70 -12.79 -3.04
C ALA A 47 1.32 -14.11 -3.75
N SER A 48 1.22 -14.06 -5.07
CA SER A 48 0.82 -15.18 -5.92
C SER A 48 1.55 -15.10 -7.26
N THR A 49 1.55 -16.19 -8.00
CA THR A 49 2.02 -16.25 -9.40
C THR A 49 0.87 -16.33 -10.42
N ALA A 50 -0.37 -16.55 -9.96
CA ALA A 50 -1.55 -16.55 -10.81
C ALA A 50 -1.98 -15.10 -11.13
N GLU A 51 -2.12 -14.78 -12.41
CA GLU A 51 -2.42 -13.40 -12.85
C GLU A 51 -3.81 -12.95 -12.37
N GLU A 52 -4.79 -13.86 -12.32
CA GLU A 52 -6.13 -13.58 -11.80
C GLU A 52 -6.10 -13.13 -10.33
N GLU A 53 -5.40 -13.89 -9.47
CA GLU A 53 -5.26 -13.55 -8.05
C GLU A 53 -4.48 -12.25 -7.84
N ILE A 54 -3.43 -12.02 -8.63
CA ILE A 54 -2.68 -10.76 -8.61
C ILE A 54 -3.59 -9.58 -8.94
N ASN A 55 -4.43 -9.69 -9.98
CA ASN A 55 -5.34 -8.64 -10.40
C ASN A 55 -6.40 -8.34 -9.34
N GLU A 56 -7.02 -9.37 -8.75
CA GLU A 56 -7.94 -9.20 -7.62
C GLU A 56 -7.25 -8.50 -6.43
N GLY A 57 -6.01 -8.91 -6.13
CA GLY A 57 -5.20 -8.28 -5.10
C GLY A 57 -4.93 -6.80 -5.37
N ILE A 58 -4.61 -6.44 -6.61
CA ILE A 58 -4.37 -5.06 -7.04
C ILE A 58 -5.62 -4.21 -6.79
N GLU A 59 -6.81 -4.70 -7.14
CA GLU A 59 -8.08 -3.98 -6.91
C GLU A 59 -8.33 -3.75 -5.41
N ILE A 60 -8.04 -4.75 -4.58
CA ILE A 60 -8.14 -4.62 -3.12
C ILE A 60 -7.19 -3.54 -2.61
N VAL A 61 -5.92 -3.57 -3.03
CA VAL A 61 -4.90 -2.60 -2.63
C VAL A 61 -5.29 -1.19 -3.06
N GLU A 62 -5.75 -1.02 -4.29
CA GLU A 62 -6.18 0.27 -4.81
C GLU A 62 -7.35 0.84 -4.00
N ARG A 63 -8.37 0.01 -3.72
CA ARG A 63 -9.52 0.41 -2.89
C ARG A 63 -9.09 0.81 -1.48
N GLN A 64 -8.17 0.07 -0.86
CA GLN A 64 -7.66 0.39 0.48
C GLN A 64 -6.89 1.71 0.48
N LEU A 65 -6.01 1.94 -0.50
CA LEU A 65 -5.27 3.20 -0.62
C LEU A 65 -6.21 4.38 -0.85
N ARG A 66 -7.13 4.28 -1.82
CA ARG A 66 -8.11 5.35 -2.10
C ARG A 66 -8.98 5.72 -0.89
N SER A 67 -9.36 4.74 -0.08
CA SER A 67 -10.23 4.98 1.08
C SER A 67 -9.49 5.49 2.32
N ARG A 68 -8.19 5.19 2.46
CA ARG A 68 -7.42 5.47 3.68
C ARG A 68 -6.40 6.59 3.54
N THR A 69 -6.17 7.11 2.34
CA THR A 69 -5.24 8.22 2.10
C THR A 69 -6.00 9.51 1.85
N VAL A 70 -5.56 10.60 2.46
CA VAL A 70 -6.05 11.95 2.14
C VAL A 70 -5.14 12.53 1.07
N LYS A 71 -5.69 12.87 -0.09
CA LYS A 71 -4.94 13.55 -1.16
C LYS A 71 -4.93 15.05 -0.93
N ALA A 72 -3.91 15.73 -1.46
CA ALA A 72 -3.87 17.19 -1.46
C ALA A 72 -5.12 17.74 -2.17
N GLY A 73 -5.83 18.67 -1.51
CA GLY A 73 -7.10 19.24 -1.96
C GLY A 73 -8.36 18.50 -1.45
N GLU A 74 -8.22 17.36 -0.77
CA GLU A 74 -9.36 16.62 -0.18
C GLU A 74 -9.48 16.84 1.35
N GLU A 75 -8.79 17.84 1.90
CA GLU A 75 -8.70 18.06 3.35
C GLU A 75 -10.06 18.41 3.97
N GLU A 76 -10.82 19.30 3.33
CA GLU A 76 -12.16 19.69 3.81
C GLU A 76 -13.18 18.55 3.66
N LEU A 77 -13.06 17.74 2.60
CA LEU A 77 -13.89 16.55 2.41
C LEU A 77 -13.61 15.51 3.50
N PHE A 78 -12.34 15.31 3.85
CA PHE A 78 -11.95 14.44 4.96
C PHE A 78 -12.50 14.96 6.29
N LYS A 79 -12.36 16.26 6.60
CA LYS A 79 -12.90 16.87 7.82
C LYS A 79 -14.42 16.72 7.93
N ALA A 80 -15.15 16.92 6.83
CA ALA A 80 -16.60 16.73 6.78
C ALA A 80 -16.99 15.28 7.11
N ARG A 81 -16.35 14.30 6.45
CA ARG A 81 -16.56 12.86 6.72
C ARG A 81 -16.19 12.47 8.14
N ALA A 82 -15.08 12.99 8.66
CA ALA A 82 -14.64 12.74 10.03
C ALA A 82 -15.65 13.27 11.05
N ARG A 83 -16.25 14.44 10.79
CA ARG A 83 -17.32 15.00 11.62
C ARG A 83 -18.58 14.14 11.60
N GLU A 84 -18.96 13.60 10.45
CA GLU A 84 -20.12 12.70 10.33
C GLU A 84 -19.89 11.34 11.01
N GLN A 85 -18.68 10.80 10.91
CA GLN A 85 -18.30 9.51 11.52
C GLN A 85 -18.05 9.60 13.04
N GLY A 86 -17.85 10.80 13.57
CA GLY A 86 -17.63 11.07 14.99
C GLY A 86 -16.19 10.82 15.46
N GLU A 87 -15.64 9.63 15.18
CA GLU A 87 -14.26 9.27 15.53
C GLU A 87 -13.50 8.77 14.30
N VAL A 88 -12.28 9.28 14.11
CA VAL A 88 -11.36 8.83 13.05
C VAL A 88 -9.96 8.62 13.59
N LYS A 89 -9.28 7.58 13.10
CA LYS A 89 -7.87 7.33 13.41
C LYS A 89 -6.99 7.93 12.33
N ILE A 90 -6.04 8.78 12.73
CA ILE A 90 -5.07 9.42 11.84
C ILE A 90 -3.68 8.85 12.10
N ILE A 91 -2.95 8.56 11.02
CA ILE A 91 -1.53 8.21 11.06
C ILE A 91 -0.79 9.37 10.39
N ASP A 92 0.08 10.02 11.13
CA ASP A 92 0.90 11.13 10.64
C ASP A 92 2.35 10.97 11.10
N ILE A 93 3.29 11.50 10.31
CA ILE A 93 4.72 11.49 10.62
C ILE A 93 5.08 12.83 11.25
N ILE A 94 5.34 12.83 12.55
CA ILE A 94 5.83 14.02 13.26
C ILE A 94 7.36 14.05 13.30
N THR A 95 7.95 15.23 13.12
CA THR A 95 9.38 15.45 13.32
C THR A 95 9.58 16.21 14.61
N ALA A 96 10.31 15.63 15.57
CA ALA A 96 10.67 16.29 16.83
C ALA A 96 12.16 16.64 16.87
N ARG A 97 12.50 17.69 17.62
CA ARG A 97 13.89 18.06 17.95
C ARG A 97 14.00 18.28 19.45
N LEU A 98 15.12 17.84 20.02
CA LEU A 98 15.45 18.12 21.42
C LEU A 98 15.90 19.57 21.56
N ASP A 99 15.19 20.35 22.36
CA ASP A 99 15.71 21.62 22.88
C ASP A 99 16.37 21.36 24.24
N ALA A 100 17.70 21.40 24.26
CA ALA A 100 18.49 21.13 25.46
C ALA A 100 18.60 22.35 26.40
N LYS A 101 17.97 23.48 26.07
CA LYS A 101 17.90 24.64 26.96
C LYS A 101 16.61 24.58 27.77
N SER A 102 16.72 24.17 29.02
CA SER A 102 15.75 24.44 30.08
C SER A 102 16.51 24.76 31.35
#